data_AF-A0A496CC78-F1
#
_entry.id   AF-A0A496CC78-F1
#
_cell.length_a   1.000
_cell.length_b   1.000
_cell.length_c   1.000
_cell.angle_alpha   90.00
_cell.angle_beta   90.00
_cell.angle_gamma   90.00
#
_symmetry.space_group_name_H-M   'P 1'
#
loop_
_entity.id
_entity.type
_entity.pdbx_description
1 polymer ?
#
loop_
_entity_poly.entity_id
_entity_poly.type
_entity_poly.pdbx_seq_one_letter_code
_entity_poly.pdbx_strand_id
1 'polypeptide(L)'
;MKKHTLTIGCLLGDQAAACLMRLITGEKGSRGYTYSCGEEYGYFYDPFLKKWMAFDNRHNTCLVEQCNTSKEAENFLYDDTGLFAA
;
A
#
# COMPACT_ATOMS: atom_id res chain seq x y z
N MET A 1 -4.23 -4.88 -23.97
CA MET A 1 -3.67 -4.43 -22.68
C MET A 1 -4.68 -3.46 -22.09
N LYS A 2 -5.33 -3.82 -20.97
CA LYS A 2 -6.24 -2.88 -20.29
C LYS A 2 -5.39 -1.73 -19.76
N LYS A 3 -5.69 -0.50 -20.14
CA LYS A 3 -5.10 0.70 -19.53
C LYS A 3 -5.68 0.81 -18.12
N HIS A 4 -4.93 0.38 -17.13
CA HIS A 4 -5.23 0.71 -15.74
C HIS A 4 -4.92 2.20 -15.59
N THR A 5 -5.97 3.01 -15.69
CA THR A 5 -5.88 4.44 -15.41
C THR A 5 -5.60 4.53 -13.92
N LEU A 6 -4.37 4.94 -13.55
CA LEU A 6 -4.02 5.28 -12.17
C LEU A 6 -5.13 6.18 -11.63
N THR A 7 -5.96 5.66 -10.74
CA THR A 7 -7.02 6.45 -10.11
C THR A 7 -6.33 7.60 -9.37
N ILE A 8 -6.85 8.81 -9.57
CA ILE A 8 -6.37 10.03 -8.91
C ILE A 8 -6.26 9.73 -7.40
N GLY A 9 -5.03 9.69 -6.86
CA GLY A 9 -4.77 9.45 -5.43
C GLY A 9 -3.80 8.32 -5.07
N CYS A 10 -3.41 7.43 -5.99
CA CYS A 10 -2.43 6.38 -5.68
C CYS A 10 -1.01 6.96 -5.52
N LEU A 11 -0.39 6.74 -4.36
CA LEU A 11 0.98 7.17 -4.08
C LEU A 11 1.97 6.17 -4.69
N LEU A 12 3.06 6.67 -5.26
CA LEU A 12 4.08 5.85 -5.91
C LEU A 12 5.48 6.13 -5.37
N GLY A 13 6.33 5.11 -5.35
CA GLY A 13 7.76 5.24 -5.04
C GLY A 13 8.00 5.90 -3.69
N ASP A 14 8.85 6.92 -3.65
CA ASP A 14 9.24 7.61 -2.41
C ASP A 14 8.04 8.20 -1.65
N GLN A 15 7.00 8.66 -2.37
CA GLN A 15 5.79 9.18 -1.74
C GLN A 15 4.99 8.08 -1.03
N ALA A 16 4.91 6.90 -1.64
CA ALA A 16 4.26 5.73 -1.06
C ALA A 16 5.04 5.23 0.17
N ALA A 17 6.37 5.15 0.06
CA ALA A 17 7.22 4.75 1.16
C ALA A 17 7.09 5.72 2.36
N ALA A 18 7.17 7.02 2.11
CA ALA A 18 7.01 8.04 3.15
C ALA A 18 5.59 8.05 3.75
N CYS A 19 4.57 7.73 2.97
CA CYS A 19 3.21 7.57 3.49
C CYS A 19 3.08 6.34 4.39
N LEU A 20 3.51 5.17 3.94
CA LEU A 20 3.45 3.95 4.74
C LEU A 20 4.21 4.10 6.06
N MET A 21 5.41 4.71 6.03
CA MET A 21 6.19 4.95 7.25
C MET A 21 5.53 5.93 8.22
N ARG A 22 4.68 6.85 7.73
CA ARG A 22 3.86 7.72 8.59
C ARG A 22 2.63 7.00 9.14
N LEU A 23 2.02 6.13 8.34
CA LEU A 23 0.86 5.33 8.73
C LEU A 23 1.22 4.32 9.83
N ILE A 24 2.42 3.74 9.75
CA ILE A 24 2.97 2.86 10.78
C ILE A 24 3.44 3.72 11.96
N THR A 25 2.70 3.67 13.06
CA THR A 25 3.10 4.27 14.33
C THR A 25 3.39 3.16 15.34
N GLY A 26 4.48 3.29 16.11
CA GLY A 26 4.84 2.30 17.12
C GLY A 26 6.31 2.34 17.52
N GLU A 27 6.60 1.91 18.74
CA GLU A 27 7.98 1.81 19.23
C GLU A 27 8.70 0.62 18.57
N LYS A 28 9.93 0.86 18.11
CA LYS A 28 10.83 -0.17 17.59
C LYS A 28 11.00 -1.28 18.65
N GLY A 29 10.37 -2.44 18.41
CA GLY A 29 10.43 -3.61 19.30
C GLY A 29 9.09 -4.00 19.94
N SER A 30 8.06 -3.15 19.85
CA SER A 30 6.69 -3.51 20.21
C SER A 30 6.07 -4.37 19.10
N ARG A 31 5.44 -5.50 19.46
CA ARG A 31 4.60 -6.28 18.55
C ARG A 31 3.27 -5.59 18.21
N GLY A 32 2.96 -4.47 18.86
CA GLY A 32 1.75 -3.68 18.65
C GLY A 32 2.02 -2.47 17.79
N TYR A 33 2.25 -2.66 16.49
CA TYR A 33 2.14 -1.55 15.55
C TYR A 33 0.70 -1.07 15.51
N THR A 34 0.50 0.24 15.61
CA THR A 34 -0.78 0.89 15.42
C THR A 34 -0.76 1.62 14.09
N TYR A 35 -1.81 1.45 13.31
CA TYR A 35 -1.96 2.16 12.06
C TYR A 35 -2.80 3.41 12.28
N SER A 36 -2.33 4.53 11.73
CA SER A 36 -3.13 5.75 11.69
C SER A 36 -4.29 5.57 10.71
N CYS A 37 -5.49 6.03 11.07
CA CYS A 37 -6.62 6.07 10.13
C CYS A 37 -6.34 7.05 8.98
N GLY A 38 -6.78 6.73 7.77
CA GLY A 38 -6.56 7.54 6.58
C GLY A 38 -7.16 6.91 5.31
N GLU A 39 -7.10 7.62 4.18
CA GLU A 39 -7.60 7.15 2.87
C GLU A 39 -6.45 6.91 1.87
N GLU A 40 -5.21 6.89 2.35
CA GLU A 40 -4.03 6.74 1.52
C GLU A 40 -3.74 5.29 1.15
N TYR A 41 -3.28 5.10 -0.09
CA TYR A 41 -2.86 3.81 -0.62
C TYR A 41 -1.78 4.03 -1.66
N GLY A 42 -0.96 3.02 -1.90
CA GLY A 42 0.15 3.14 -2.83
C GLY A 42 1.09 1.97 -2.84
N TYR A 43 2.10 2.04 -3.69
CA TYR A 43 3.13 1.02 -3.75
C TYR A 43 4.52 1.57 -4.11
N PHE A 44 5.55 0.89 -3.63
CA PHE A 44 6.95 1.23 -3.87
C PHE A 44 7.81 -0.02 -3.93
N TYR A 45 8.99 0.09 -4.52
CA TYR A 45 9.99 -0.97 -4.46
C TYR A 45 10.88 -0.77 -3.23
N ASP A 46 10.98 -1.78 -2.38
CA ASP A 46 11.93 -1.83 -1.27
C ASP A 46 13.22 -2.54 -1.73
N PRO A 47 14.36 -1.82 -1.84
CA PRO A 47 15.61 -2.41 -2.31
C PRO A 47 16.24 -3.40 -1.33
N PHE A 48 15.93 -3.29 -0.03
CA PHE A 48 16.46 -4.16 1.01
C PHE A 48 15.76 -5.53 0.96
N LEU A 49 14.43 -5.52 0.87
CA LEU A 49 13.62 -6.74 0.74
C LEU A 49 13.64 -7.29 -0.68
N LYS A 50 14.00 -6.47 -1.68
CA LYS A 50 13.91 -6.77 -3.11
C LYS A 50 12.48 -7.13 -3.52
N LYS A 51 11.50 -6.45 -2.91
CA LYS A 51 10.07 -6.66 -3.11
C LYS A 51 9.37 -5.35 -3.43
N TRP A 52 8.24 -5.46 -4.11
CA TRP A 52 7.28 -4.37 -4.21
C TRP A 52 6.38 -4.41 -2.98
N MET A 53 6.33 -3.31 -2.25
CA MET A 53 5.46 -3.13 -1.10
C MET A 53 4.21 -2.41 -1.58
N ALA A 54 3.03 -3.00 -1.40
CA ALA A 54 1.75 -2.34 -1.62
C ALA A 54 1.06 -2.14 -0.27
N PHE A 55 0.36 -1.01 -0.11
CA PHE A 55 -0.44 -0.76 1.08
C PHE A 55 -1.76 -0.10 0.73
N ASP A 56 -2.79 -0.43 1.50
CA ASP A 56 -4.12 0.16 1.38
C ASP A 56 -4.66 0.48 2.77
N ASN A 57 -4.95 1.75 3.04
CA ASN A 57 -5.53 2.20 4.30
C ASN A 57 -7.00 2.64 4.18
N ARG A 58 -7.60 2.59 2.98
CA ARG A 58 -8.92 3.18 2.67
C ARG A 58 -10.08 2.65 3.52
N HIS A 59 -9.91 1.52 4.20
CA HIS A 59 -10.95 0.84 4.97
C HIS A 59 -10.73 0.91 6.49
N ASN A 60 -10.00 1.93 6.97
CA ASN A 60 -9.56 2.04 8.37
C ASN A 60 -8.82 0.79 8.88
N THR A 61 -8.30 0.01 7.94
CA THR A 61 -7.54 -1.22 8.14
C THR A 61 -6.36 -1.10 7.20
N CYS A 62 -5.18 -0.82 7.73
CA CYS A 62 -3.98 -0.73 6.92
C CYS A 62 -3.54 -2.14 6.53
N LEU A 63 -3.82 -2.49 5.27
CA LEU A 63 -3.33 -3.70 4.65
C LEU A 63 -1.96 -3.42 4.01
N VAL A 64 -1.03 -4.34 4.16
CA VAL A 64 0.31 -4.25 3.56
C VAL A 64 0.66 -5.60 2.96
N GLU A 65 1.09 -5.60 1.70
CA GLU A 65 1.41 -6.81 0.94
C GLU A 65 2.80 -6.73 0.30
N GLN A 66 3.50 -7.88 0.27
CA GLN A 66 4.79 -8.03 -0.40
C GLN A 66 4.60 -8.72 -1.75
N CYS A 67 4.85 -7.98 -2.82
CA CYS A 67 4.70 -8.42 -4.19
C CYS A 67 6.07 -8.66 -4.85
N ASN A 68 6.12 -9.60 -5.80
CA ASN A 68 7.34 -9.87 -6.58
C ASN A 68 7.50 -8.91 -7.75
N THR A 69 6.39 -8.36 -8.26
CA THR A 69 6.38 -7.45 -9.40
C THR A 69 5.53 -6.21 -9.11
N SER A 70 5.82 -5.10 -9.82
CA SER A 70 4.99 -3.89 -9.72
C SER A 70 3.55 -4.15 -10.12
N LYS A 71 3.33 -5.08 -11.06
CA LYS A 71 2.00 -5.46 -11.52
C LYS A 71 1.20 -6.20 -10.46
N GLU A 72 1.85 -7.06 -9.67
CA GLU A 72 1.21 -7.69 -8.51
C GLU A 72 0.81 -6.64 -7.46
N ALA A 73 1.69 -5.67 -7.19
CA ALA A 73 1.38 -4.56 -6.28
C ALA A 73 0.24 -3.68 -6.78
N GLU A 74 0.21 -3.40 -8.09
CA GLU A 74 -0.90 -2.68 -8.73
C GLU A 74 -2.21 -3.47 -8.62
N ASN A 75 -2.19 -4.78 -8.93
CA ASN A 75 -3.37 -5.64 -8.83
C ASN A 75 -3.93 -5.72 -7.41
N PHE A 76 -3.06 -5.73 -6.39
CA PHE A 76 -3.48 -5.68 -4.98
C PHE A 76 -4.33 -4.45 -4.66
N LEU A 77 -4.03 -3.28 -5.25
CA LEU A 77 -4.72 -2.02 -4.96
C LEU A 77 -5.99 -1.80 -5.80
N TYR A 78 -6.07 -2.44 -6.97
CA TYR A 78 -7.10 -2.20 -7.98
C TYR A 78 -7.96 -3.41 -8.27
N ASP A 79 -8.02 -4.39 -7.36
CA ASP A 79 -8.68 -5.65 -7.60
C ASP A 79 -10.05 -5.46 -8.28
N ASP A 80 -10.18 -6.05 -9.48
CA ASP A 80 -11.22 -5.83 -10.51
C ASP A 80 -12.64 -6.25 -10.02
N THR A 81 -12.80 -6.57 -8.72
CA THR A 81 -14.01 -7.15 -8.11
C THR A 81 -14.73 -6.23 -7.14
N GLY A 82 -14.20 -5.04 -6.81
CA GLY A 82 -14.89 -4.13 -5.89
C GLY A 82 -15.11 -4.71 -4.48
N LEU A 83 -14.31 -5.71 -4.08
CA LEU A 83 -14.49 -6.46 -2.83
C LEU A 83 -14.25 -5.62 -1.57
N PHE A 84 -13.71 -4.41 -1.72
CA PHE A 84 -13.56 -3.45 -0.62
C PHE A 84 -14.44 -2.20 -0.79
N ALA A 85 -15.20 -2.07 -1.88
CA ALA A 85 -16.19 -1.02 -2.04
C ALA A 85 -17.51 -1.43 -1.35
N ALA A 86 -17.55 -1.39 -0.03
CA ALA A 86 -18.78 -1.46 0.76
C ALA A 86 -18.72 -0.53 1.96
#